data_AF-A0A1C7GR85-F1
#
_entry.id   AF-A0A1C7GR85-F1
#
_cell.length_a   1.000
_cell.length_b   1.000
_cell.length_c   1.000
_cell.angle_alpha   90.00
_cell.angle_beta   90.00
_cell.angle_gamma   90.00
#
_symmetry.space_group_name_H-M   'P 1'
#
loop_
_entity.id
_entity.type
_entity.pdbx_description
1 polymer ?
#
loop_
_entity_poly.entity_id
_entity_poly.type
_entity_poly.pdbx_seq_one_letter_code
_entity_poly.pdbx_strand_id
1 'polypeptide(L)'
;MAQPMMHLLIADNIYGEKPGSFRSYGDFLLGSIAPDAVHMRADCTKEMKRVSHYRFTSENPISHFDGFFDEYHTPENRDFVIGYLVHLLSDMIWYSSVRVPFKESFSQVPDPDMSMNEVYYADCEQIQERMFWDGNAPRIIDGIREGKAYSLEGRIDAGSVRAWGDKLILEYDNRRDIVPHTKYISERQVRDYITGCTEECIRYLWREGART
;
A
#
# COMPACT_ATOMS: atom_id res chain seq x y z
N MET A 1 -8.67 1.56 -2.79
CA MET A 1 -7.26 1.55 -2.41
C MET A 1 -7.08 0.33 -1.57
N ALA A 2 -5.95 -0.33 -1.74
CA ALA A 2 -5.61 -1.49 -0.94
C ALA A 2 -5.45 -1.04 0.53
N GLN A 3 -5.54 -1.99 1.45
CA GLN A 3 -5.34 -1.71 2.87
C GLN A 3 -3.84 -1.74 3.19
N PRO A 4 -3.36 -1.03 4.23
CA PRO A 4 -1.94 -0.95 4.58
C PRO A 4 -1.21 -2.29 4.63
N MET A 5 -1.81 -3.32 5.24
CA MET A 5 -1.17 -4.63 5.33
C MET A 5 -0.97 -5.27 3.95
N MET A 6 -1.86 -5.00 2.99
CA MET A 6 -1.71 -5.50 1.61
C MET A 6 -0.51 -4.84 0.92
N HIS A 7 -0.30 -3.53 1.11
CA HIS A 7 0.89 -2.82 0.61
C HIS A 7 2.17 -3.35 1.25
N LEU A 8 2.14 -3.62 2.56
CA LEU A 8 3.27 -4.17 3.29
C LEU A 8 3.61 -5.59 2.82
N LEU A 9 2.62 -6.45 2.58
CA LEU A 9 2.84 -7.80 2.03
C LEU A 9 3.44 -7.76 0.62
N ILE A 10 2.99 -6.82 -0.22
CA ILE A 10 3.59 -6.63 -1.56
C ILE A 10 5.05 -6.20 -1.42
N ALA A 11 5.34 -5.18 -0.59
CA ALA A 11 6.71 -4.75 -0.34
C ALA A 11 7.57 -5.89 0.21
N ASP A 12 7.03 -6.65 1.15
CA ASP A 12 7.69 -7.79 1.76
C ASP A 12 8.07 -8.90 0.76
N ASN A 13 7.17 -9.22 -0.17
CA ASN A 13 7.44 -10.15 -1.26
C ASN A 13 8.53 -9.62 -2.20
N ILE A 14 8.44 -8.35 -2.61
CA ILE A 14 9.45 -7.71 -3.47
C ILE A 14 10.84 -7.77 -2.81
N TYR A 15 10.92 -7.47 -1.51
CA TYR A 15 12.16 -7.54 -0.75
C TYR A 15 12.77 -8.95 -0.77
N GLY A 16 11.94 -9.99 -0.61
CA GLY A 16 12.37 -11.39 -0.70
C GLY A 16 12.83 -11.82 -2.09
N GLU A 17 12.19 -11.33 -3.15
CA GLU A 17 12.51 -11.65 -4.54
C GLU A 17 13.70 -10.86 -5.11
N LYS A 18 14.03 -9.72 -4.50
CA LYS A 18 15.12 -8.82 -4.93
C LYS A 18 16.18 -8.63 -3.84
N PRO A 19 16.80 -9.72 -3.35
CA PRO A 19 17.81 -9.63 -2.30
C PRO A 19 18.97 -8.72 -2.74
N GLY A 20 19.46 -7.90 -1.81
CA GLY A 20 20.56 -6.97 -2.04
C GLY A 20 20.21 -5.69 -2.80
N SER A 21 18.95 -5.51 -3.23
CA SER A 21 18.55 -4.30 -3.97
C SER A 21 18.14 -3.13 -3.08
N PHE A 22 18.01 -3.38 -1.78
CA PHE A 22 17.61 -2.43 -0.74
C PHE A 22 18.70 -2.34 0.33
N ARG A 23 18.98 -1.13 0.79
CA ARG A 23 19.89 -0.83 1.91
C ARG A 23 19.17 -0.87 3.25
N SER A 24 17.90 -0.45 3.28
CA SER A 24 17.04 -0.47 4.47
C SER A 24 15.68 -1.08 4.15
N TYR A 25 15.40 -2.24 4.76
CA TYR A 25 14.09 -2.89 4.70
C TYR A 25 13.01 -2.02 5.36
N GLY A 26 13.31 -1.44 6.52
CA GLY A 26 12.35 -0.60 7.25
C GLY A 26 11.97 0.68 6.51
N ASP A 27 12.94 1.33 5.86
CA ASP A 27 12.67 2.54 5.07
C ASP A 27 11.76 2.20 3.88
N PHE A 28 12.04 1.08 3.21
CA PHE A 28 11.22 0.56 2.12
C PHE A 28 9.77 0.29 2.56
N LEU A 29 9.58 -0.38 3.70
CA LEU A 29 8.25 -0.63 4.27
C LEU A 29 7.51 0.66 4.65
N LEU A 30 8.18 1.60 5.31
CA LEU A 30 7.55 2.89 5.63
C LEU A 30 7.17 3.67 4.38
N GLY A 31 7.97 3.57 3.33
CA GLY A 31 7.65 4.10 2.02
C GLY A 31 6.34 3.53 1.46
N SER A 32 6.14 2.22 1.56
CA SER A 32 4.96 1.53 0.98
C SER A 32 3.63 1.84 1.67
N ILE A 33 3.66 2.54 2.80
CA ILE A 33 2.46 3.02 3.52
C ILE A 33 2.40 4.55 3.62
N ALA A 34 3.45 5.26 3.18
CA ALA A 34 3.56 6.71 3.34
C ALA A 34 2.42 7.52 2.69
N PRO A 35 1.86 7.17 1.51
CA PRO A 35 0.81 7.97 0.90
C PRO A 35 -0.46 8.07 1.75
N ASP A 36 -0.78 7.00 2.48
CA ASP A 36 -1.93 6.92 3.39
C ASP A 36 -1.71 7.64 4.72
N ALA A 37 -0.45 7.93 5.07
CA ALA A 37 -0.12 8.65 6.29
C ALA A 37 -0.74 10.06 6.36
N VAL A 38 -1.21 10.60 5.23
CA VAL A 38 -2.02 11.83 5.18
C VAL A 38 -3.24 11.78 6.11
N HIS A 39 -3.75 10.59 6.41
CA HIS A 39 -4.85 10.37 7.35
C HIS A 39 -4.49 10.68 8.81
N MET A 40 -3.20 10.78 9.15
CA MET A 40 -2.74 11.18 10.49
C MET A 40 -2.79 12.68 10.72
N ARG A 41 -3.04 13.48 9.67
CA ARG A 41 -3.12 14.92 9.77
C ARG A 41 -4.51 15.35 10.24
N ALA A 42 -4.55 16.21 11.27
CA ALA A 42 -5.81 16.73 11.81
C ALA A 42 -6.61 17.55 10.79
N ASP A 43 -5.92 18.16 9.82
CA ASP A 43 -6.49 18.95 8.72
C ASP A 43 -6.73 18.14 7.43
N CYS A 44 -6.70 16.80 7.50
CA CYS A 44 -6.76 15.93 6.32
C CYS A 44 -7.98 16.25 5.43
N THR A 45 -7.70 16.56 4.17
CA THR A 45 -8.73 16.80 3.14
C THR A 45 -8.64 15.78 2.01
N LYS A 46 -9.72 15.66 1.23
CA LYS A 46 -9.74 14.85 0.00
C LYS A 46 -8.67 15.29 -1.00
N GLU A 47 -8.33 16.57 -1.03
CA GLU A 47 -7.30 17.08 -1.94
C GLU A 47 -5.90 16.66 -1.50
N MET A 48 -5.61 16.74 -0.19
CA MET A 48 -4.34 16.24 0.34
C MET A 48 -4.16 14.75 0.05
N LYS A 49 -5.24 13.96 0.13
CA LYS A 49 -5.22 12.56 -0.29
C LYS A 49 -4.84 12.38 -1.76
N ARG A 50 -5.39 13.20 -2.67
CA ARG A 50 -5.03 13.16 -4.10
C ARG A 50 -3.58 13.55 -4.34
N VAL A 51 -3.08 14.53 -3.59
CA VAL A 51 -1.69 15.02 -3.67
C VAL A 51 -0.72 13.95 -3.19
N SER A 52 -0.99 13.26 -2.08
CA SER A 52 -0.16 12.17 -1.58
C SER A 52 -0.18 10.96 -2.51
N HIS A 53 -1.32 10.65 -3.12
CA HIS A 53 -1.42 9.54 -4.08
C HIS A 53 -0.95 9.89 -5.50
N TYR A 54 -0.17 10.97 -5.63
CA TYR A 54 0.50 11.41 -6.86
C TYR A 54 -0.35 11.19 -8.12
N ARG A 55 -1.57 11.75 -8.08
CA ARG A 55 -2.68 11.41 -8.98
C ARG A 55 -2.23 11.19 -10.41
N PHE A 56 -2.49 9.98 -10.90
CA PHE A 56 -2.23 9.60 -12.28
C PHE A 56 -3.18 10.36 -13.23
N THR A 57 -2.62 11.25 -14.05
CA THR A 57 -3.36 12.01 -15.08
C THR A 57 -2.78 11.86 -16.48
N SER A 58 -1.67 11.14 -16.62
CA SER A 58 -1.02 10.95 -17.92
C SER A 58 -1.57 9.71 -18.64
N GLU A 59 -1.35 9.62 -19.94
CA GLU A 59 -1.65 8.41 -20.72
C GLU A 59 -0.56 7.34 -20.54
N ASN A 60 0.56 7.66 -19.87
CA ASN A 60 1.72 6.78 -19.71
C ASN A 60 2.15 6.63 -18.23
N PRO A 61 1.72 5.55 -17.54
CA PRO A 61 2.08 5.23 -16.15
C PRO A 61 3.57 5.19 -15.88
N ILE A 62 4.36 4.73 -16.85
CA ILE A 62 5.79 4.48 -16.64
C ILE A 62 6.52 5.81 -16.44
N SER A 63 6.37 6.72 -17.40
CA SER A 63 7.00 8.04 -17.36
C SER A 63 6.56 8.88 -16.16
N HIS A 64 5.31 8.71 -15.72
CA HIS A 64 4.75 9.44 -14.58
C HIS A 64 5.44 9.05 -13.27
N PHE A 65 5.57 7.74 -13.04
CA PHE A 65 6.23 7.21 -11.85
C PHE A 65 7.76 7.31 -11.90
N ASP A 66 8.36 7.38 -13.08
CA ASP A 66 9.78 7.72 -13.22
C ASP A 66 10.05 9.16 -12.79
N GLY A 67 9.23 10.11 -13.26
CA GLY A 67 9.35 11.51 -12.85
C GLY A 67 9.19 11.69 -11.35
N PHE A 68 8.29 10.93 -10.71
CA PHE A 68 8.19 10.91 -9.24
C PHE A 68 9.49 10.47 -8.58
N PHE A 69 10.08 9.37 -9.06
CA PHE A 69 11.36 8.90 -8.51
C PHE A 69 12.44 9.97 -8.65
N ASP A 70 12.61 10.51 -9.85
CA ASP A 70 13.64 11.50 -10.17
C ASP A 70 13.48 12.79 -9.35
N GLU A 71 12.23 13.20 -9.09
CA GLU A 71 11.92 14.39 -8.29
C GLU A 71 12.24 14.22 -6.80
N TYR A 72 11.92 13.06 -6.20
CA TYR A 72 11.91 12.90 -4.75
C TYR A 72 13.05 12.06 -4.16
N HIS A 73 13.74 11.25 -4.96
CA HIS A 73 14.80 10.39 -4.44
C HIS A 73 16.08 11.17 -4.13
N THR A 74 16.69 10.80 -3.02
CA THR A 74 18.05 11.13 -2.61
C THR A 74 18.77 9.83 -2.27
N PRO A 75 20.11 9.82 -2.16
CA PRO A 75 20.84 8.63 -1.71
C PRO A 75 20.38 8.10 -0.34
N GLU A 76 19.88 8.97 0.53
CA GLU A 76 19.44 8.65 1.89
C GLU A 76 18.02 8.08 1.92
N ASN A 77 17.08 8.61 1.13
CA ASN A 77 15.67 8.20 1.17
C ASN A 77 15.29 7.22 0.04
N ARG A 78 16.26 6.76 -0.76
CA ARG A 78 16.02 5.96 -1.98
C ARG A 78 15.02 4.83 -1.75
N ASP A 79 15.24 4.00 -0.73
CA ASP A 79 14.42 2.81 -0.49
C ASP A 79 13.01 3.20 -0.04
N PHE A 80 12.87 4.28 0.74
CA PHE A 80 11.58 4.87 1.09
C PHE A 80 10.82 5.35 -0.16
N VAL A 81 11.48 6.03 -1.09
CA VAL A 81 10.84 6.48 -2.34
C VAL A 81 10.44 5.31 -3.24
N ILE A 82 11.24 4.23 -3.28
CA ILE A 82 10.86 2.99 -3.98
C ILE A 82 9.61 2.37 -3.32
N GLY A 83 9.54 2.34 -1.99
CA GLY A 83 8.36 1.90 -1.25
C GLY A 83 7.13 2.73 -1.62
N TYR A 84 7.28 4.05 -1.66
CA TYR A 84 6.22 4.97 -2.07
C TYR A 84 5.71 4.65 -3.48
N LEU A 85 6.60 4.37 -4.43
CA LEU A 85 6.22 3.95 -5.78
C LEU A 85 5.44 2.63 -5.78
N VAL A 86 5.88 1.65 -4.99
CA VAL A 86 5.16 0.37 -4.83
C VAL A 86 3.74 0.62 -4.35
N HIS A 87 3.54 1.53 -3.39
CA HIS A 87 2.20 1.93 -2.95
C HIS A 87 1.36 2.45 -4.14
N LEU A 88 1.86 3.45 -4.86
CA LEU A 88 1.13 4.07 -5.97
C LEU A 88 0.74 3.07 -7.07
N LEU A 89 1.67 2.19 -7.45
CA LEU A 89 1.44 1.14 -8.44
C LEU A 89 0.39 0.14 -7.93
N SER A 90 0.52 -0.28 -6.67
CA SER A 90 -0.38 -1.26 -6.09
C SER A 90 -1.81 -0.73 -5.98
N ASP A 91 -1.99 0.55 -5.65
CA ASP A 91 -3.30 1.19 -5.62
C ASP A 91 -3.96 1.31 -7.00
N MET A 92 -3.15 1.58 -8.03
CA MET A 92 -3.60 1.57 -9.42
C MET A 92 -4.06 0.16 -9.83
N ILE A 93 -3.26 -0.87 -9.52
CA ILE A 93 -3.59 -2.27 -9.84
C ILE A 93 -4.84 -2.72 -9.07
N TRP A 94 -4.93 -2.42 -7.78
CA TRP A 94 -6.08 -2.70 -6.92
C TRP A 94 -7.38 -2.17 -7.50
N TYR A 95 -7.33 -0.97 -8.10
CA TYR A 95 -8.52 -0.39 -8.70
C TYR A 95 -9.10 -1.30 -9.79
N SER A 96 -8.26 -1.79 -10.70
CA SER A 96 -8.67 -2.68 -11.79
C SER A 96 -8.97 -4.12 -11.33
N SER A 97 -8.18 -4.67 -10.41
CA SER A 97 -8.26 -6.10 -10.04
C SER A 97 -9.27 -6.40 -8.94
N VAL A 98 -9.59 -5.42 -8.10
CA VAL A 98 -10.48 -5.60 -6.95
C VAL A 98 -11.64 -4.61 -6.96
N ARG A 99 -11.37 -3.30 -7.09
CA ARG A 99 -12.43 -2.29 -6.94
C ARG A 99 -13.46 -2.34 -8.06
N VAL A 100 -13.04 -2.54 -9.31
CA VAL A 100 -13.95 -2.64 -10.47
C VAL A 100 -14.81 -3.91 -10.39
N PRO A 101 -14.24 -5.13 -10.24
CA PRO A 101 -15.04 -6.35 -10.05
C PRO A 101 -16.03 -6.24 -8.89
N PHE A 102 -15.60 -5.68 -7.74
CA PHE A 102 -16.50 -5.43 -6.62
C PHE A 102 -17.70 -4.54 -7.00
N LYS A 103 -17.48 -3.44 -7.75
CA LYS A 103 -18.57 -2.55 -8.19
C LYS A 103 -19.56 -3.29 -9.07
N GLU A 104 -19.06 -4.14 -9.96
CA GLU A 104 -19.88 -4.94 -10.87
C GLU A 104 -20.73 -5.94 -10.07
N SER A 105 -20.12 -6.69 -9.15
CA SER A 105 -20.84 -7.63 -8.28
C SER A 105 -21.89 -6.95 -7.41
N PHE A 106 -21.55 -5.81 -6.78
CA PHE A 106 -22.51 -5.05 -5.97
C PHE A 106 -23.67 -4.50 -6.81
N SER A 107 -23.41 -4.07 -8.05
CA SER A 107 -24.47 -3.55 -8.93
C SER A 107 -25.44 -4.64 -9.39
N GLN A 108 -24.97 -5.89 -9.52
CA GLN A 108 -25.80 -7.03 -9.88
C GLN A 108 -26.63 -7.52 -8.69
N VAL A 109 -26.04 -7.57 -7.50
CA VAL A 109 -26.71 -8.01 -6.27
C VAL A 109 -26.36 -7.03 -5.15
N PRO A 110 -27.11 -5.92 -4.99
CA PRO A 110 -26.86 -4.95 -3.93
C PRO A 110 -27.15 -5.53 -2.55
N ASP A 111 -26.40 -5.06 -1.56
CA ASP A 111 -26.70 -5.37 -0.17
C ASP A 111 -27.97 -4.63 0.29
N PRO A 112 -28.92 -5.31 0.96
CA PRO A 112 -30.17 -4.68 1.37
C PRO A 112 -30.01 -3.70 2.53
N ASP A 113 -28.97 -3.86 3.35
CA ASP A 113 -28.84 -3.17 4.64
C ASP A 113 -27.67 -2.18 4.68
N MET A 114 -26.69 -2.33 3.80
CA MET A 114 -25.46 -1.54 3.79
C MET A 114 -25.23 -0.86 2.43
N SER A 115 -24.68 0.36 2.46
CA SER A 115 -24.24 1.03 1.24
C SER A 115 -23.04 0.33 0.61
N MET A 116 -22.80 0.58 -0.69
CA MET A 116 -21.65 0.05 -1.42
C MET A 116 -20.31 0.35 -0.72
N ASN A 117 -20.17 1.55 -0.13
CA ASN A 117 -18.93 1.90 0.56
C ASN A 117 -18.79 1.16 1.88
N GLU A 118 -19.86 1.05 2.67
CA GLU A 118 -19.83 0.32 3.95
C GLU A 118 -19.45 -1.13 3.74
N VAL A 119 -20.07 -1.80 2.76
CA VAL A 119 -19.73 -3.20 2.44
C VAL A 119 -18.30 -3.33 1.94
N TYR A 120 -17.87 -2.43 1.05
CA TYR A 120 -16.50 -2.43 0.54
C TYR A 120 -15.47 -2.35 1.66
N TYR A 121 -15.65 -1.41 2.60
CA TYR A 121 -14.72 -1.23 3.71
C TYR A 121 -14.81 -2.39 4.70
N ALA A 122 -16.02 -2.89 5.00
CA ALA A 122 -16.20 -4.04 5.89
C ALA A 122 -15.49 -5.31 5.35
N ASP A 123 -15.55 -5.57 4.05
CA ASP A 123 -14.82 -6.70 3.46
C ASP A 123 -13.30 -6.48 3.53
N CYS A 124 -12.83 -5.28 3.15
CA CYS A 124 -11.40 -4.96 3.14
C CYS A 124 -10.77 -5.02 4.53
N GLU A 125 -11.45 -4.48 5.54
CA GLU A 125 -10.98 -4.44 6.93
C GLU A 125 -10.84 -5.85 7.51
N GLN A 126 -11.85 -6.70 7.33
CA GLN A 126 -11.79 -8.10 7.79
C GLN A 126 -10.64 -8.88 7.14
N ILE A 127 -10.38 -8.65 5.85
CA ILE A 127 -9.26 -9.30 5.16
C ILE A 127 -7.92 -8.77 5.69
N GLN A 128 -7.79 -7.46 5.92
CA GLN A 128 -6.58 -6.91 6.53
C GLN A 128 -6.35 -7.49 7.93
N GLU A 129 -7.38 -7.56 8.77
CA GLU A 129 -7.28 -8.17 10.11
C GLU A 129 -6.77 -9.60 10.02
N ARG A 130 -7.25 -10.38 9.04
CA ARG A 130 -6.76 -11.73 8.79
C ARG A 130 -5.28 -11.76 8.39
N MET A 131 -4.82 -10.80 7.59
CA MET A 131 -3.43 -10.73 7.12
C MET A 131 -2.41 -10.41 8.21
N PHE A 132 -2.82 -9.78 9.31
CA PHE A 132 -1.94 -9.62 10.48
C PHE A 132 -1.58 -10.96 11.15
N TRP A 133 -2.23 -12.07 10.78
CA TRP A 133 -1.89 -13.43 11.21
C TRP A 133 -0.97 -14.17 10.25
N ASP A 134 -0.57 -13.54 9.14
CA ASP A 134 0.38 -14.16 8.21
C ASP A 134 1.76 -14.34 8.89
N GLY A 135 2.47 -15.42 8.53
CA GLY A 135 3.74 -15.78 9.17
C GLY A 135 4.86 -14.74 9.01
N ASN A 136 4.74 -13.85 8.02
CA ASN A 136 5.65 -12.72 7.79
C ASN A 136 5.23 -11.42 8.51
N ALA A 137 4.03 -11.33 9.07
CA ALA A 137 3.58 -10.13 9.78
C ALA A 137 4.55 -9.68 10.90
N PRO A 138 5.10 -10.57 11.76
CA PRO A 138 6.06 -10.15 12.79
C PRO A 138 7.27 -9.41 12.22
N ARG A 139 7.92 -9.94 11.18
CA ARG A 139 9.12 -9.31 10.58
C ARG A 139 8.80 -7.98 9.88
N ILE A 140 7.60 -7.87 9.29
CA ILE A 140 7.13 -6.61 8.69
C ILE A 140 6.98 -5.55 9.78
N ILE A 141 6.33 -5.89 10.88
CA ILE A 141 6.09 -4.98 12.01
C ILE A 141 7.42 -4.55 12.64
N ASP A 142 8.37 -5.46 12.81
CA ASP A 142 9.72 -5.12 13.28
C ASP A 142 10.45 -4.19 12.30
N GLY A 143 10.35 -4.44 10.99
CA GLY A 143 10.88 -3.54 9.98
C GLY A 143 10.26 -2.13 10.05
N ILE A 144 8.96 -2.01 10.30
CA ILE A 144 8.30 -0.70 10.51
C ILE A 144 8.82 -0.01 11.77
N ARG A 145 9.13 -0.74 12.84
CA ARG A 145 9.69 -0.18 14.08
C ARG A 145 11.10 0.38 13.86
N GLU A 146 11.91 -0.29 13.05
CA GLU A 146 13.31 0.08 12.79
C GLU A 146 13.47 1.12 11.67
N GLY A 147 12.49 1.21 10.77
CA GLY A 147 12.54 2.09 9.61
C GLY A 147 12.59 3.58 9.95
N LYS A 148 13.26 4.34 9.09
CA LYS A 148 13.29 5.81 9.17
C LYS A 148 12.16 6.41 8.32
N ALA A 149 11.40 7.32 8.93
CA ALA A 149 10.40 8.11 8.24
C ALA A 149 11.05 9.32 7.54
N TYR A 150 10.57 9.65 6.34
CA TYR A 150 11.04 10.79 5.55
C TYR A 150 9.89 11.71 5.18
N SER A 151 10.21 13.00 5.04
CA SER A 151 9.30 13.98 4.43
C SER A 151 9.57 14.05 2.93
N LEU A 152 8.52 14.08 2.12
CA LEU A 152 8.58 14.44 0.71
C LEU A 152 7.84 15.77 0.55
N GLU A 153 8.57 16.83 0.18
CA GLU A 153 8.04 18.19 0.14
C GLU A 153 6.75 18.27 -0.69
N GLY A 154 5.73 18.92 -0.13
CA GLY A 154 4.42 19.05 -0.76
C GLY A 154 3.58 17.76 -0.81
N ARG A 155 4.07 16.61 -0.34
CA ARG A 155 3.35 15.32 -0.38
C ARG A 155 3.00 14.81 1.01
N ILE A 156 4.01 14.57 1.84
CA ILE A 156 3.86 13.98 3.16
C ILE A 156 5.01 14.42 4.08
N ASP A 157 4.73 14.53 5.37
CA ASP A 157 5.75 14.79 6.39
C ASP A 157 6.12 13.51 7.16
N ALA A 158 7.38 13.44 7.62
CA ALA A 158 7.91 12.30 8.36
C ALA A 158 7.14 12.00 9.66
N GLY A 159 6.56 13.02 10.30
CA GLY A 159 5.79 12.86 11.53
C GLY A 159 4.51 12.07 11.28
N SER A 160 3.77 12.44 10.23
CA SER A 160 2.58 11.70 9.78
C SER A 160 2.91 10.26 9.39
N VAL A 161 4.00 10.04 8.64
CA VAL A 161 4.47 8.69 8.27
C VAL A 161 4.76 7.84 9.50
N ARG A 162 5.50 8.39 10.47
CA ARG A 162 5.81 7.69 11.72
C ARG A 162 4.54 7.35 12.50
N ALA A 163 3.63 8.33 12.64
CA ALA A 163 2.36 8.13 13.33
C ALA A 163 1.49 7.06 12.65
N TRP A 164 1.53 6.97 11.32
CA TRP A 164 0.82 5.93 10.56
C TRP A 164 1.43 4.54 10.81
N GLY A 165 2.76 4.43 10.79
CA GLY A 165 3.44 3.19 11.16
C GLY A 165 3.13 2.76 12.61
N ASP A 166 3.09 3.69 13.55
CA ASP A 166 2.77 3.41 14.96
C ASP A 166 1.33 2.93 15.14
N LYS A 167 0.39 3.48 14.38
CA LYS A 167 -0.99 3.00 14.33
C LYS A 167 -1.06 1.54 13.84
N LEU A 168 -0.31 1.17 12.80
CA LEU A 168 -0.28 -0.21 12.30
C LEU A 168 0.37 -1.18 13.28
N ILE A 169 1.42 -0.76 13.98
CA ILE A 169 2.01 -1.54 15.09
C ILE A 169 0.95 -1.79 16.16
N LEU A 170 0.21 -0.76 16.56
CA LEU A 170 -0.86 -0.88 17.55
C LEU A 170 -2.00 -1.79 17.08
N GLU A 171 -2.41 -1.70 15.81
CA GLU A 171 -3.40 -2.59 15.22
C GLU A 171 -2.93 -4.04 15.21
N TYR A 172 -1.67 -4.29 14.85
CA TYR A 172 -1.07 -5.61 14.94
C TYR A 172 -1.05 -6.14 16.38
N ASP A 173 -0.58 -5.35 17.34
CA ASP A 173 -0.48 -5.78 18.74
C ASP A 173 -1.86 -6.06 19.36
N ASN A 174 -2.92 -5.39 18.87
CA ASN A 174 -4.31 -5.59 19.29
C ASN A 174 -5.14 -6.47 18.33
N ARG A 175 -4.49 -7.14 17.38
CA ARG A 175 -5.18 -7.94 16.35
C ARG A 175 -6.05 -9.02 16.99
N ARG A 176 -7.19 -9.26 16.37
CA ARG A 176 -8.15 -10.27 16.81
C ARG A 176 -8.12 -11.45 15.87
N ASP A 177 -8.32 -12.65 16.41
CA ASP A 177 -8.47 -13.85 15.59
C ASP A 177 -9.94 -13.94 15.15
N ILE A 178 -10.25 -13.31 14.03
CA ILE A 178 -11.58 -13.25 13.43
C ILE A 178 -11.52 -13.99 12.10
N VAL A 179 -12.47 -14.91 11.90
CA VAL A 179 -12.68 -15.55 10.60
C VAL A 179 -13.41 -14.53 9.71
N PRO A 180 -12.85 -14.10 8.57
CA PRO A 180 -13.49 -13.10 7.72
C PRO A 180 -14.82 -13.60 7.17
N HIS A 181 -15.88 -12.82 7.38
CA HIS A 181 -17.21 -13.03 6.79
C HIS A 181 -17.43 -11.98 5.69
N THR A 182 -16.67 -12.13 4.62
CA THR A 182 -16.70 -11.22 3.47
C THR A 182 -17.86 -11.54 2.53
N LYS A 183 -18.43 -10.52 1.89
CA LYS A 183 -19.60 -10.66 0.99
C LYS A 183 -19.23 -10.61 -0.50
N TYR A 184 -18.33 -9.71 -0.89
CA TYR A 184 -18.02 -9.42 -2.29
C TYR A 184 -16.53 -9.55 -2.62
N ILE A 185 -15.64 -9.26 -1.67
CA ILE A 185 -14.20 -9.38 -1.84
C ILE A 185 -13.72 -10.57 -1.01
N SER A 186 -13.18 -11.60 -1.65
CA SER A 186 -12.69 -12.78 -0.93
C SER A 186 -11.21 -12.64 -0.55
N GLU A 187 -10.76 -13.35 0.49
CA GLU A 187 -9.33 -13.45 0.83
C GLU A 187 -8.52 -13.94 -0.38
N ARG A 188 -9.02 -14.95 -1.10
CA ARG A 188 -8.36 -15.47 -2.32
C ARG A 188 -8.13 -14.37 -3.35
N GLN A 189 -9.13 -13.55 -3.64
CA GLN A 189 -8.99 -12.45 -4.61
C GLN A 189 -7.91 -11.45 -4.19
N VAL A 190 -7.81 -11.15 -2.89
CA VAL A 190 -6.77 -10.25 -2.37
C VAL A 190 -5.38 -10.92 -2.44
N ARG A 191 -5.28 -12.22 -2.16
CA ARG A 191 -4.02 -12.99 -2.30
C ARG A 191 -3.55 -13.01 -3.76
N ASP A 192 -4.46 -13.26 -4.69
CA ASP A 192 -4.17 -13.24 -6.13
C ASP A 192 -3.71 -11.84 -6.57
N TYR A 193 -4.34 -10.78 -6.04
CA TYR A 193 -3.91 -9.40 -6.23
C TYR A 193 -2.49 -9.15 -5.68
N ILE A 194 -2.17 -9.56 -4.45
CA ILE A 194 -0.85 -9.35 -3.85
C ILE A 194 0.24 -10.00 -4.71
N THR A 195 0.03 -11.25 -5.13
CA THR A 195 0.98 -11.97 -6.00
C THR A 195 1.16 -11.27 -7.33
N GLY A 196 0.08 -11.03 -8.08
CA GLY A 196 0.17 -10.38 -9.39
C GLY A 196 0.72 -8.96 -9.31
N CYS A 197 0.35 -8.21 -8.26
CA CYS A 197 0.87 -6.87 -8.04
C CYS A 197 2.37 -6.87 -7.72
N THR A 198 2.86 -7.87 -6.97
CA THR A 198 4.31 -8.04 -6.70
C THR A 198 5.07 -8.18 -8.03
N GLU A 199 4.60 -9.06 -8.91
CA GLU A 199 5.21 -9.30 -10.22
C GLU A 199 5.21 -8.03 -11.10
N GLU A 200 4.10 -7.31 -11.15
CA GLU A 200 4.01 -6.05 -11.91
C GLU A 200 4.91 -4.95 -11.36
N CYS A 201 4.97 -4.79 -10.04
CA CYS A 201 5.89 -3.86 -9.40
C CYS A 201 7.35 -4.20 -9.71
N ILE A 202 7.72 -5.49 -9.67
CA ILE A 202 9.07 -5.95 -10.04
C ILE A 202 9.37 -5.65 -11.51
N ARG A 203 8.45 -5.99 -12.43
CA ARG A 203 8.60 -5.69 -13.86
C ARG A 203 8.82 -4.20 -14.09
N TYR A 204 8.07 -3.35 -13.39
CA TYR A 204 8.22 -1.90 -13.51
C TYR A 204 9.56 -1.40 -12.95
N LEU A 205 9.93 -1.84 -11.75
CA LEU A 205 11.10 -1.33 -11.02
C LEU A 205 12.44 -1.81 -11.62
N TRP A 206 12.49 -3.04 -12.15
CA TRP A 206 13.70 -3.67 -12.71
C TRP A 206 13.62 -3.92 -14.24
N ARG A 207 12.79 -3.17 -14.97
CA ARG A 207 12.87 -3.17 -16.44
C ARG A 207 14.26 -2.71 -16.90
N GLU A 208 14.67 -3.11 -18.11
CA GLU A 208 15.95 -2.66 -18.67
C GLU A 208 16.06 -1.12 -18.64
N GLY A 209 17.20 -0.63 -18.13
CA GLY A 209 17.44 0.81 -17.95
C GLY A 209 16.76 1.46 -16.74
N ALA A 210 15.96 0.73 -15.96
CA ALA A 210 15.39 1.24 -14.72
C ALA A 210 16.29 0.92 -13.52
N ARG A 211 17.00 1.96 -13.05
CA ARG A 211 17.46 2.08 -11.66
C ARG A 211 18.51 1.07 -11.19
N THR A 212 19.53 0.77 -12.02
CA THR A 212 20.81 0.18 -11.57
C THR A 212 21.63 1.16 -10.75
#